data_AF-A0A7Y5WAJ7-F1
#
_entry.id   AF-A0A7Y5WAJ7-F1
#
_cell.length_a   1.000
_cell.length_b   1.000
_cell.length_c   1.000
_cell.angle_alpha   90.00
_cell.angle_beta   90.00
_cell.angle_gamma   90.00
#
_symmetry.space_group_name_H-M   'P 1'
#
loop_
_entity.id
_entity.type
_entity.pdbx_description
1 polymer ?
#
loop_
_entity_poly.entity_id
_entity_poly.type
_entity_poly.pdbx_seq_one_letter_code
_entity_poly.pdbx_strand_id
1 'polypeptide(L)'
;MTNSPTPMTQLAAQWRKPRPTPLYTLWVILLALVAVLLPLIYLALIGAAGYGLFRYCTEVLPEITGAGGTNLTRGGARALVFKVIIGVIPAVVGVAVVLFMLKPLLAPRREREDTIELFRSEEPRLYQFVEAVCAVIGAPAPARIDVTCEPNAAAGFRGGLLSLFTRGDLVLTLGMPLITGMTSGQLAGVIAHELGHFSQGTAMRADSLTRIVGQWLWRAAYVRDGWDAWLDDQLEESPHALISILLYTVKFSIFLTRLVLKALFYVGVLASLAMTRQMEYDADRYEYRFVGSEVFAQICERLEALAAGFPRAERVALEMWKDGRQVPDDMPALIADAALRITPEERSTMARARRTERHGFFLTHPPMRARLARAAKAAEPGIYHNTEPAATLCTDASIACRRVTYGLFKERLGGYLREATFVPVAKVLAPRSADHARKSLAEKYLGFEPPTWRPVWLSMTHLPKDVELRATVERLKKALAAVREAGPPAHKAAGVYREAEERRL
;
A
#
# COMPACT_ATOMS: atom_id res chain seq x y z
N MET A 1 -4.48 54.54 0.21
CA MET A 1 -4.02 53.28 0.84
C MET A 1 -3.57 52.37 -0.29
N THR A 2 -2.26 52.24 -0.47
CA THR A 2 -1.65 51.38 -1.48
C THR A 2 -1.85 49.92 -1.06
N ASN A 3 -2.65 49.16 -1.80
CA ASN A 3 -2.82 47.72 -1.60
C ASN A 3 -1.51 47.01 -1.95
N SER A 4 -0.61 46.89 -0.99
CA SER A 4 0.55 46.01 -1.09
C SER A 4 0.02 44.58 -1.31
N PRO A 5 0.42 43.88 -2.38
CA PRO A 5 -0.03 42.51 -2.62
C PRO A 5 0.37 41.64 -1.43
N THR A 6 -0.56 40.84 -0.91
CA THR A 6 -0.28 39.86 0.14
C THR A 6 0.82 38.89 -0.31
N PRO A 7 1.63 38.32 0.60
CA PRO A 7 2.69 37.36 0.24
C PRO A 7 2.21 36.24 -0.70
N MET A 8 0.96 35.81 -0.51
CA MET A 8 0.25 34.85 -1.36
C MET A 8 0.06 35.33 -2.81
N THR A 9 -0.40 36.56 -3.01
CA THR A 9 -0.56 37.13 -4.37
C THR A 9 0.77 37.31 -5.09
N GLN A 10 1.86 37.56 -4.36
CA GLN A 10 3.20 37.63 -4.95
C GLN A 10 3.70 36.25 -5.41
N LEU A 11 3.46 35.20 -4.61
CA LEU A 11 3.78 33.81 -4.99
C LEU A 11 2.96 33.34 -6.18
N ALA A 12 1.66 33.62 -6.20
CA ALA A 12 0.78 33.28 -7.32
C ALA A 12 1.20 33.96 -8.64
N ALA A 13 1.71 35.20 -8.58
CA ALA A 13 2.19 35.90 -9.77
C ALA A 13 3.44 35.26 -10.41
N GLN A 14 4.25 34.55 -9.62
CA GLN A 14 5.44 33.85 -10.10
C GLN A 14 5.12 32.45 -10.66
N TRP A 15 3.92 31.94 -10.40
CA TRP A 15 3.52 30.59 -10.78
C TRP A 15 3.27 30.44 -12.28
N ARG A 16 3.88 29.41 -12.90
CA ARG A 16 3.69 29.06 -14.31
C ARG A 16 3.07 27.68 -14.44
N LYS A 17 1.74 27.65 -14.62
CA LYS A 17 0.97 26.41 -14.76
C LYS A 17 1.45 25.56 -15.95
N PRO A 18 1.88 24.29 -15.74
CA PRO A 18 2.11 23.33 -16.82
C PRO A 18 0.87 23.14 -17.69
N ARG A 19 1.02 23.14 -19.02
CA ARG A 19 -0.07 22.86 -19.97
C ARG A 19 0.08 21.45 -20.57
N PRO A 20 -0.99 20.63 -20.57
CA PRO A 20 -0.95 19.32 -21.23
C PRO A 20 -0.87 19.49 -22.75
N THR A 21 -0.32 18.48 -23.43
CA THR A 21 -0.32 18.45 -24.90
C THR A 21 -1.69 18.02 -25.44
N PRO A 22 -2.07 18.43 -26.67
CA PRO A 22 -3.32 17.98 -27.28
C PRO A 22 -3.41 16.46 -27.44
N LEU A 23 -2.28 15.82 -27.81
CA LEU A 23 -2.19 14.36 -27.93
C LEU A 23 -2.45 13.65 -26.60
N TYR A 24 -1.92 14.18 -25.50
CA TYR A 24 -2.20 13.66 -24.15
C TYR A 24 -3.69 13.78 -23.81
N THR A 25 -4.32 14.90 -24.17
CA THR A 25 -5.76 15.11 -23.93
C THR A 25 -6.61 14.09 -24.70
N LEU A 26 -6.27 13.79 -25.95
CA LEU A 26 -6.93 12.74 -26.73
C LEU A 26 -6.76 11.35 -26.08
N TRP A 27 -5.55 11.05 -25.61
CA TRP A 27 -5.26 9.79 -24.93
C TRP A 27 -6.07 9.61 -23.64
N VAL A 28 -6.23 10.67 -22.85
CA VAL A 28 -7.08 10.69 -21.64
C VAL A 28 -8.53 10.34 -21.98
N ILE A 29 -9.08 10.90 -23.06
CA ILE A 29 -10.44 10.61 -23.51
C ILE A 29 -10.57 9.14 -23.92
N LEU A 30 -9.62 8.64 -24.72
CA LEU A 30 -9.60 7.24 -25.13
C LEU A 30 -9.57 6.30 -23.92
N LEU A 31 -8.77 6.61 -22.91
CA LEU A 31 -8.69 5.79 -21.70
C LEU A 31 -9.99 5.83 -20.90
N ALA A 32 -10.63 6.99 -20.78
CA ALA A 32 -11.94 7.09 -20.14
C ALA A 32 -12.98 6.22 -20.87
N LEU A 33 -12.96 6.20 -22.21
CA LEU A 33 -13.81 5.32 -23.02
C LEU A 33 -13.53 3.84 -22.75
N VAL A 34 -12.26 3.44 -22.68
CA VAL A 34 -11.86 2.06 -22.32
C VAL A 34 -12.38 1.71 -20.92
N ALA A 35 -12.24 2.60 -19.94
CA ALA A 35 -12.71 2.37 -18.58
C ALA A 35 -14.23 2.14 -18.51
N VAL A 36 -15.02 2.81 -19.36
CA VAL A 36 -16.47 2.57 -19.47
C VAL A 36 -16.77 1.28 -20.25
N LEU A 37 -16.01 1.00 -21.30
CA LEU A 37 -16.22 -0.16 -22.17
C LEU A 37 -15.99 -1.49 -21.43
N LEU A 38 -15.01 -1.57 -20.52
CA LEU A 38 -14.68 -2.82 -19.82
C LEU A 38 -15.87 -3.37 -18.98
N PRO A 39 -16.54 -2.58 -18.11
CA PRO A 39 -17.78 -3.00 -17.46
C PRO A 39 -18.91 -3.35 -18.44
N LEU A 40 -19.05 -2.60 -19.54
CA LEU A 40 -20.10 -2.88 -20.54
C LEU A 40 -19.88 -4.24 -21.22
N ILE A 41 -18.64 -4.59 -21.55
CA ILE A 41 -18.29 -5.93 -22.04
C ILE A 41 -18.68 -7.00 -21.02
N TYR A 42 -18.40 -6.77 -19.73
CA TYR A 42 -18.78 -7.72 -18.69
C TYR A 42 -20.31 -7.86 -18.55
N LEU A 43 -21.06 -6.76 -18.59
CA LEU A 43 -22.52 -6.79 -18.58
C LEU A 43 -23.09 -7.51 -19.82
N ALA A 44 -22.48 -7.31 -20.99
CA ALA A 44 -22.85 -8.03 -22.20
C ALA A 44 -22.59 -9.54 -22.07
N LEU A 45 -21.48 -9.94 -21.43
CA LEU A 45 -21.19 -11.35 -21.14
C LEU A 45 -22.22 -11.96 -20.18
N ILE A 46 -22.65 -11.22 -19.15
CA ILE A 46 -23.74 -11.66 -18.26
C ILE A 46 -25.03 -11.85 -19.07
N GLY A 47 -25.38 -10.86 -19.90
CA GLY A 47 -26.57 -10.93 -20.75
C GLY A 47 -26.53 -12.13 -21.71
N ALA A 48 -25.39 -12.38 -22.34
CA ALA A 48 -25.18 -13.51 -23.23
C ALA A 48 -25.28 -14.86 -22.49
N ALA A 49 -24.68 -14.97 -21.30
CA ALA A 49 -24.79 -16.17 -20.47
C ALA A 49 -26.24 -16.42 -20.01
N GLY A 50 -26.94 -15.37 -19.58
CA GLY A 50 -28.36 -15.43 -19.20
C GLY A 50 -29.27 -15.81 -20.36
N TYR A 51 -29.06 -15.24 -21.55
CA TYR A 51 -29.80 -15.59 -22.75
C TYR A 51 -29.53 -17.03 -23.20
N GLY A 52 -28.26 -17.46 -23.16
CA GLY A 52 -27.88 -18.85 -23.45
C GLY A 52 -28.53 -19.84 -22.50
N LEU A 53 -28.57 -19.52 -21.20
CA LEU A 53 -29.28 -20.30 -20.19
C LEU A 53 -30.78 -20.35 -20.44
N PHE A 54 -31.41 -19.20 -20.77
CA PHE A 54 -32.83 -19.14 -21.11
C PHE A 54 -33.16 -20.06 -22.29
N ARG A 55 -32.44 -19.91 -23.41
CA ARG A 55 -32.56 -20.77 -24.61
C ARG A 55 -32.39 -22.24 -24.27
N TYR A 56 -31.36 -22.57 -23.47
CA TYR A 56 -31.12 -23.93 -23.03
C TYR A 56 -32.31 -24.50 -22.23
N CYS A 57 -32.83 -23.74 -21.26
CA CYS A 57 -33.96 -24.15 -20.44
C CYS A 57 -35.28 -24.25 -21.21
N THR A 58 -35.51 -23.42 -22.23
CA THR A 58 -36.79 -23.39 -22.98
C THR A 58 -36.82 -24.33 -24.17
N GLU A 59 -35.69 -24.63 -24.79
CA GLU A 59 -35.63 -25.38 -26.05
C GLU A 59 -34.95 -26.73 -25.88
N VAL A 60 -33.75 -26.73 -25.28
CA VAL A 60 -32.89 -27.91 -25.21
C VAL A 60 -33.31 -28.83 -24.06
N LEU A 61 -33.60 -28.27 -22.89
CA LEU A 61 -33.97 -29.03 -21.70
C LEU A 61 -35.30 -29.81 -21.87
N PRO A 62 -36.39 -29.23 -22.44
CA PRO A 62 -37.63 -29.97 -22.66
C PRO A 62 -37.49 -31.10 -23.69
N GLU A 63 -36.60 -30.93 -24.68
CA GLU A 63 -36.27 -31.96 -25.68
C GLU A 63 -35.52 -33.14 -25.03
N ILE A 64 -34.48 -32.85 -24.22
CA ILE A 64 -33.69 -33.88 -23.51
C ILE A 64 -34.52 -34.63 -22.47
N THR A 65 -35.38 -33.91 -21.73
CA THR A 65 -36.19 -34.51 -20.65
C THR A 65 -37.43 -35.23 -21.17
N GLY A 66 -37.88 -34.92 -22.40
CA GLY A 66 -39.08 -35.50 -23.00
C GLY A 66 -40.38 -34.78 -22.62
N ALA A 67 -40.30 -33.62 -21.98
CA ALA A 67 -41.44 -32.76 -21.68
C ALA A 67 -42.04 -32.10 -22.95
N GLY A 68 -41.30 -32.07 -24.05
CA GLY A 68 -41.72 -31.51 -25.35
C GLY A 68 -42.54 -32.45 -26.25
N GLY A 69 -42.97 -33.63 -25.78
CA GLY A 69 -43.92 -34.49 -26.50
C GLY A 69 -43.32 -35.50 -27.51
N THR A 70 -42.01 -35.76 -27.49
CA THR A 70 -41.41 -36.83 -28.30
C THR A 70 -41.24 -38.13 -27.49
N ASN A 71 -41.69 -39.24 -28.08
CA ASN A 71 -41.75 -40.58 -27.48
C ASN A 71 -40.37 -41.18 -27.16
N LEU A 72 -39.73 -40.72 -26.08
CA LEU A 72 -38.59 -41.40 -25.47
C LEU A 72 -38.94 -41.87 -24.05
N THR A 73 -40.07 -42.57 -23.94
CA THR A 73 -40.60 -43.23 -22.73
C THR A 73 -40.30 -44.73 -22.71
N ARG A 74 -39.10 -45.15 -23.14
CA ARG A 74 -38.58 -46.50 -22.90
C ARG A 74 -37.08 -46.48 -22.61
N GLY A 75 -36.72 -46.32 -21.34
CA GLY A 75 -35.35 -46.48 -20.87
C GLY A 75 -35.32 -46.67 -19.35
N GLY A 76 -34.62 -47.70 -18.88
CA GLY A 76 -34.47 -47.99 -17.44
C GLY A 76 -33.67 -46.92 -16.69
N ALA A 77 -33.36 -47.16 -15.41
CA ALA A 77 -32.70 -46.21 -14.50
C ALA A 77 -31.46 -45.49 -15.09
N ARG A 78 -30.69 -46.15 -15.97
CA ARG A 78 -29.52 -45.55 -16.65
C ARG A 78 -29.88 -44.41 -17.61
N ALA A 79 -31.03 -44.50 -18.30
CA ALA A 79 -31.50 -43.44 -19.20
C ALA A 79 -31.97 -42.20 -18.42
N LEU A 80 -32.57 -42.41 -17.25
CA LEU A 80 -32.95 -41.32 -16.35
C LEU A 80 -31.72 -40.59 -15.80
N VAL A 81 -30.71 -41.31 -15.33
CA VAL A 81 -29.43 -40.73 -14.88
C VAL A 81 -28.75 -39.94 -16.00
N PHE A 82 -28.73 -40.49 -17.22
CA PHE A 82 -28.18 -39.80 -18.39
C PHE A 82 -28.90 -38.47 -18.69
N LYS A 83 -30.25 -38.46 -18.65
CA LYS A 83 -31.05 -37.25 -18.83
C LYS A 83 -30.80 -36.20 -17.74
N VAL A 84 -30.64 -36.62 -16.48
CA VAL A 84 -30.30 -35.72 -15.37
C VAL A 84 -28.92 -35.10 -15.56
N ILE A 85 -27.92 -35.89 -15.95
CA ILE A 85 -26.54 -35.41 -16.15
C ILE A 85 -26.43 -34.44 -17.32
N ILE A 86 -27.12 -34.70 -18.43
CA ILE A 86 -26.96 -33.91 -19.66
C ILE A 86 -27.97 -32.76 -19.75
N GLY A 87 -29.12 -32.87 -19.08
CA GLY A 87 -30.16 -31.84 -19.06
C GLY A 87 -30.12 -30.97 -17.81
N VAL A 88 -30.35 -31.56 -16.64
CA VAL A 88 -30.61 -30.80 -15.40
C VAL A 88 -29.32 -30.18 -14.84
N ILE A 89 -28.21 -30.93 -14.85
CA ILE A 89 -26.92 -30.44 -14.30
C ILE A 89 -26.46 -29.15 -15.02
N PRO A 90 -26.40 -29.06 -16.37
CA PRO A 90 -25.99 -27.83 -17.04
C PRO A 90 -26.92 -26.64 -16.78
N ALA A 91 -28.23 -26.87 -16.62
CA ALA A 91 -29.17 -25.80 -16.24
C ALA A 91 -28.84 -25.25 -14.84
N VAL A 92 -28.62 -26.13 -13.85
CA VAL A 92 -28.25 -25.72 -12.48
C VAL A 92 -26.89 -25.00 -12.48
N VAL A 93 -25.90 -25.52 -13.22
CA VAL A 93 -24.60 -24.86 -13.38
C VAL A 93 -24.77 -23.48 -14.00
N GLY A 94 -25.56 -23.35 -15.06
CA GLY A 94 -25.79 -22.08 -15.74
C GLY A 94 -26.44 -21.04 -14.84
N VAL A 95 -27.44 -21.43 -14.03
CA VAL A 95 -28.04 -20.56 -13.01
C VAL A 95 -26.97 -20.10 -12.01
N ALA A 96 -26.18 -21.05 -11.46
CA ALA A 96 -25.12 -20.73 -10.50
C ALA A 96 -24.08 -19.77 -11.09
N VAL A 97 -23.68 -19.95 -12.36
CA VAL A 97 -22.73 -19.07 -13.06
C VAL A 97 -23.30 -17.66 -13.23
N VAL A 98 -24.55 -17.52 -13.69
CA VAL A 98 -25.18 -16.19 -13.87
C VAL A 98 -25.29 -15.46 -12.53
N LEU A 99 -25.72 -16.15 -11.47
CA LEU A 99 -25.78 -15.58 -10.12
C LEU A 99 -24.40 -15.14 -9.63
N PHE A 100 -23.37 -15.96 -9.85
CA PHE A 100 -21.99 -15.62 -9.50
C PHE A 100 -21.50 -14.39 -10.27
N MET A 101 -21.83 -14.25 -11.55
CA MET A 101 -21.43 -13.09 -12.35
C MET A 101 -22.19 -11.80 -11.96
N LEU A 102 -23.41 -11.90 -11.44
CA LEU A 102 -24.16 -10.74 -10.95
C LEU A 102 -23.64 -10.23 -9.60
N LYS A 103 -23.09 -11.12 -8.77
CA LYS A 103 -22.66 -10.80 -7.40
C LYS A 103 -21.70 -9.61 -7.28
N PRO A 104 -20.63 -9.47 -8.09
CA PRO A 104 -19.74 -8.32 -8.00
C PRO A 104 -20.41 -6.96 -8.21
N LEU A 105 -21.59 -6.91 -8.83
CA LEU A 105 -22.35 -5.68 -9.03
C LEU A 105 -23.08 -5.23 -7.76
N LEU A 106 -23.33 -6.15 -6.82
CA LEU A 106 -24.10 -5.92 -5.59
C LEU A 106 -23.23 -5.83 -4.33
N ALA A 107 -21.96 -6.23 -4.41
CA ALA A 107 -21.08 -6.30 -3.25
C ALA A 107 -20.73 -4.91 -2.69
N PRO A 108 -20.96 -4.63 -1.39
CA PRO A 108 -20.64 -3.34 -0.79
C PRO A 108 -19.13 -3.04 -0.87
N ARG A 109 -18.80 -1.76 -0.96
CA ARG A 109 -17.41 -1.30 -0.89
C ARG A 109 -17.01 -1.27 0.58
N ARG A 110 -15.93 -1.96 0.94
CA ARG A 110 -15.36 -1.85 2.29
C ARG A 110 -14.62 -0.51 2.38
N GLU A 111 -15.06 0.35 3.28
CA GLU A 111 -14.33 1.56 3.65
C GLU A 111 -13.11 1.16 4.50
N ARG A 112 -11.98 1.84 4.31
CA ARG A 112 -10.81 1.65 5.17
C ARG A 112 -11.01 2.47 6.45
N GLU A 113 -10.81 1.86 7.61
CA GLU A 113 -11.00 2.48 8.93
C GLU A 113 -9.72 3.16 9.49
N ASP A 114 -8.65 3.22 8.70
CA ASP A 114 -7.30 3.64 9.13
C ASP A 114 -7.01 5.13 8.97
N THR A 115 -7.96 5.88 8.40
CA THR A 115 -7.85 7.33 8.20
C THR A 115 -8.71 8.08 9.20
N ILE A 116 -8.22 9.24 9.64
CA ILE A 116 -8.90 10.08 10.62
C ILE A 116 -9.10 11.47 10.04
N GLU A 117 -10.34 11.92 10.00
CA GLU A 117 -10.69 13.28 9.59
C GLU A 117 -10.13 14.30 10.60
N LEU A 118 -9.43 15.30 10.09
CA LEU A 118 -9.05 16.50 10.82
C LEU A 118 -10.08 17.59 10.58
N PHE A 119 -10.66 18.12 11.66
CA PHE A 119 -11.60 19.23 11.54
C PHE A 119 -10.86 20.56 11.45
N ARG A 120 -11.38 21.48 10.63
CA ARG A 120 -10.83 22.85 10.49
C ARG A 120 -10.76 23.61 11.82
N SER A 121 -11.68 23.32 12.74
CA SER A 121 -11.68 23.91 14.09
C SER A 121 -10.54 23.40 14.97
N GLU A 122 -10.05 22.18 14.74
CA GLU A 122 -8.93 21.58 15.48
C GLU A 122 -7.58 22.03 14.91
N GLU A 123 -7.47 22.07 13.57
CA GLU A 123 -6.20 22.31 12.86
C GLU A 123 -6.28 23.47 11.84
N PRO A 124 -6.60 24.71 12.28
CA PRO A 124 -6.87 25.82 11.36
C PRO A 124 -5.62 26.23 10.54
N ARG A 125 -4.42 26.13 11.13
CA ARG A 125 -3.16 26.50 10.47
C ARG A 125 -2.82 25.55 9.32
N LEU A 126 -3.02 24.25 9.51
CA LEU A 126 -2.82 23.24 8.47
C LEU A 126 -3.80 23.46 7.31
N TYR A 127 -5.08 23.71 7.60
CA TYR A 127 -6.07 24.03 6.58
C TYR A 127 -5.69 25.28 5.77
N GLN A 128 -5.32 26.37 6.46
CA GLN A 128 -4.88 27.60 5.79
C GLN A 128 -3.64 27.38 4.93
N PHE A 129 -2.69 26.59 5.41
CA PHE A 129 -1.48 26.25 4.67
C PHE A 129 -1.80 25.46 3.39
N VAL A 130 -2.65 24.44 3.48
CA VAL A 130 -3.08 23.66 2.31
C VAL A 130 -3.85 24.54 1.32
N GLU A 131 -4.80 25.34 1.79
CA GLU A 131 -5.54 26.30 0.96
C GLU A 131 -4.61 27.31 0.28
N ALA A 132 -3.57 27.74 0.99
CA ALA A 132 -2.57 28.64 0.45
C ALA A 132 -1.80 28.01 -0.71
N VAL A 133 -1.32 26.77 -0.54
CA VAL A 133 -0.67 26.01 -1.62
C VAL A 133 -1.63 25.84 -2.81
N CYS A 134 -2.89 25.45 -2.57
CA CYS A 134 -3.92 25.30 -3.59
C CYS A 134 -4.11 26.57 -4.42
N ALA A 135 -4.22 27.72 -3.75
CA ALA A 135 -4.44 29.01 -4.38
C ALA A 135 -3.26 29.44 -5.26
N VAL A 136 -2.02 29.14 -4.85
CA VAL A 136 -0.83 29.45 -5.67
C VAL A 136 -0.77 28.57 -6.92
N ILE A 137 -0.97 27.26 -6.78
CA ILE A 137 -0.84 26.34 -7.91
C ILE A 137 -2.08 26.29 -8.83
N GLY A 138 -3.19 26.89 -8.40
CA GLY A 138 -4.47 26.89 -9.11
C GLY A 138 -5.16 25.53 -9.09
N ALA A 139 -5.06 24.82 -7.95
CA ALA A 139 -5.76 23.56 -7.69
C ALA A 139 -7.02 23.79 -6.82
N PRO A 140 -8.04 22.93 -6.92
CA PRO A 140 -9.21 23.02 -6.04
C PRO A 140 -8.79 22.75 -4.59
N ALA A 141 -9.32 23.53 -3.64
CA ALA A 141 -9.14 23.25 -2.22
C ALA A 141 -9.83 21.94 -1.82
N PRO A 142 -9.22 21.10 -0.98
CA PRO A 142 -9.86 19.90 -0.46
C PRO A 142 -11.04 20.28 0.45
N ALA A 143 -12.14 19.54 0.34
CA ALA A 143 -13.26 19.68 1.27
C ALA A 143 -12.95 19.10 2.65
N ARG A 144 -12.05 18.11 2.70
CA ARG A 144 -11.64 17.42 3.92
C ARG A 144 -10.16 17.08 3.87
N ILE A 145 -9.49 17.19 5.02
CA ILE A 145 -8.13 16.68 5.23
C ILE A 145 -8.22 15.50 6.18
N ASP A 146 -7.73 14.35 5.75
CA ASP A 146 -7.57 13.16 6.57
C ASP A 146 -6.11 12.93 6.91
N VAL A 147 -5.86 12.24 8.02
CA VAL A 147 -4.52 11.78 8.39
C VAL A 147 -4.45 10.28 8.57
N THR A 148 -3.28 9.71 8.27
CA THR A 148 -2.97 8.29 8.43
C THR A 148 -1.61 8.10 9.11
N CYS A 149 -1.35 6.89 9.59
CA CYS A 149 -0.05 6.49 10.12
C CYS A 149 0.95 6.07 9.03
N GLU A 150 0.50 5.83 7.79
CA GLU A 150 1.38 5.50 6.68
C GLU A 150 2.25 6.73 6.27
N PRO A 151 3.54 6.55 5.92
CA PRO A 151 4.41 7.64 5.49
C PRO A 151 4.15 8.01 4.02
N ASN A 152 2.90 8.38 3.71
CA ASN A 152 2.46 8.68 2.35
C ASN A 152 1.51 9.89 2.34
N ALA A 153 1.35 10.52 1.19
CA ALA A 153 0.27 11.46 0.93
C ALA A 153 -0.57 10.93 -0.24
N ALA A 154 -1.84 11.29 -0.25
CA ALA A 154 -2.72 10.96 -1.36
C ALA A 154 -3.81 12.02 -1.47
N ALA A 155 -4.15 12.42 -2.68
CA ALA A 155 -5.36 13.19 -2.94
C ALA A 155 -6.33 12.42 -3.84
N GLY A 156 -7.62 12.43 -3.48
CA GLY A 156 -8.64 11.61 -4.14
C GLY A 156 -10.05 12.13 -3.95
N PHE A 157 -10.99 11.65 -4.77
CA PHE A 157 -12.41 11.87 -4.52
C PHE A 157 -12.91 10.92 -3.43
N ARG A 158 -13.80 11.42 -2.55
CA ARG A 158 -14.33 10.70 -1.37
C ARG A 158 -14.83 9.29 -1.68
N GLY A 159 -15.45 9.07 -2.83
CA GLY A 159 -15.63 7.73 -3.39
C GLY A 159 -16.92 7.53 -4.19
N GLY A 160 -16.86 6.60 -5.14
CA GLY A 160 -17.99 6.25 -6.00
C GLY A 160 -18.04 7.07 -7.28
N LEU A 161 -18.90 6.64 -8.22
CA LEU A 161 -19.02 7.29 -9.53
C LEU A 161 -19.62 8.70 -9.42
N LEU A 162 -20.49 8.94 -8.43
CA LEU A 162 -21.13 10.23 -8.20
C LEU A 162 -20.12 11.34 -7.86
N SER A 163 -19.10 11.05 -7.04
CA SER A 163 -18.05 12.01 -6.68
C SER A 163 -17.21 12.49 -7.85
N LEU A 164 -17.21 11.79 -9.00
CA LEU A 164 -16.55 12.26 -10.22
C LEU A 164 -17.28 13.45 -10.85
N PHE A 165 -18.60 13.52 -10.67
CA PHE A 165 -19.48 14.55 -11.23
C PHE A 165 -19.76 15.69 -10.25
N THR A 166 -19.66 15.42 -8.94
CA THR A 166 -19.81 16.45 -7.89
C THR A 166 -18.58 17.35 -7.82
N ARG A 167 -18.78 18.67 -7.77
CA ARG A 167 -17.69 19.63 -7.54
C ARG A 167 -17.35 19.71 -6.06
N GLY A 168 -16.06 19.75 -5.74
CA GLY A 168 -15.57 20.00 -4.37
C GLY A 168 -15.57 18.78 -3.44
N ASP A 169 -15.53 17.55 -3.96
CA ASP A 169 -15.50 16.32 -3.14
C ASP A 169 -14.07 15.75 -2.99
N LEU A 170 -13.08 16.65 -2.97
CA LEU A 170 -11.66 16.33 -2.87
C LEU A 170 -11.28 16.09 -1.41
N VAL A 171 -10.67 14.94 -1.14
CA VAL A 171 -10.09 14.56 0.13
C VAL A 171 -8.58 14.49 -0.02
N LEU A 172 -7.86 15.20 0.85
CA LEU A 172 -6.41 15.12 0.97
C LEU A 172 -6.06 14.27 2.19
N THR A 173 -5.42 13.13 2.00
CA THR A 173 -4.91 12.28 3.07
C THR A 173 -3.41 12.53 3.27
N LEU A 174 -3.02 12.90 4.48
CA LEU A 174 -1.63 13.16 4.85
C LEU A 174 -1.14 12.16 5.89
N GLY A 175 0.00 11.53 5.60
CA GLY A 175 0.72 10.73 6.58
C GLY A 175 1.25 11.60 7.70
N MET A 176 0.89 11.30 8.94
CA MET A 176 1.50 11.96 10.11
C MET A 176 3.03 11.84 10.13
N PRO A 177 3.68 10.75 9.66
CA PRO A 177 5.14 10.71 9.54
C PRO A 177 5.72 11.77 8.59
N LEU A 178 4.96 12.25 7.60
CA LEU A 178 5.39 13.35 6.74
C LEU A 178 5.38 14.67 7.52
N ILE A 179 4.30 14.94 8.27
CA ILE A 179 4.14 16.15 9.07
C ILE A 179 5.19 16.23 10.17
N THR A 180 5.47 15.13 10.87
CA THR A 180 6.48 15.09 11.94
C THR A 180 7.91 14.96 11.42
N GLY A 181 8.08 14.41 10.22
CA GLY A 181 9.37 14.07 9.64
C GLY A 181 9.93 15.08 8.65
N MET A 182 9.15 16.05 8.15
CA MET A 182 9.57 16.97 7.09
C MET A 182 9.57 18.44 7.52
N THR A 183 10.20 19.30 6.73
CA THR A 183 10.00 20.75 6.84
C THR A 183 8.69 21.16 6.17
N SER A 184 8.17 22.35 6.51
CA SER A 184 6.97 22.90 5.87
C SER A 184 7.18 23.11 4.38
N GLY A 185 8.39 23.49 3.92
CA GLY A 185 8.76 23.51 2.50
C GLY A 185 8.62 22.16 1.83
N GLN A 186 9.18 21.11 2.45
CA GLN A 186 9.09 19.74 1.93
C GLN A 186 7.63 19.25 1.87
N LEU A 187 6.86 19.47 2.94
CA LEU A 187 5.43 19.12 2.98
C LEU A 187 4.63 19.89 1.91
N ALA A 188 4.95 21.17 1.69
CA ALA A 188 4.32 21.95 0.62
C ALA A 188 4.59 21.36 -0.76
N GLY A 189 5.81 20.87 -0.98
CA GLY A 189 6.20 20.16 -2.21
C GLY A 189 5.35 18.91 -2.42
N VAL A 190 5.24 18.05 -1.41
CA VAL A 190 4.39 16.85 -1.45
C VAL A 190 2.93 17.21 -1.71
N ILE A 191 2.39 18.24 -1.06
CA ILE A 191 1.01 18.70 -1.32
C ILE A 191 0.87 19.24 -2.74
N ALA A 192 1.84 19.99 -3.24
CA ALA A 192 1.85 20.50 -4.62
C ALA A 192 1.92 19.37 -5.65
N HIS A 193 2.61 18.26 -5.34
CA HIS A 193 2.60 17.03 -6.13
C HIS A 193 1.20 16.43 -6.20
N GLU A 194 0.62 16.10 -5.04
CA GLU A 194 -0.68 15.44 -4.93
C GLU A 194 -1.81 16.25 -5.60
N LEU A 195 -1.81 17.55 -5.36
CA LEU A 195 -2.79 18.47 -5.94
C LEU A 195 -2.46 18.86 -7.39
N GLY A 196 -1.22 18.63 -7.82
CA GLY A 196 -0.78 18.75 -9.21
C GLY A 196 -1.60 17.86 -10.14
N HIS A 197 -2.00 16.67 -9.69
CA HIS A 197 -2.92 15.81 -10.44
C HIS A 197 -4.28 16.49 -10.71
N PHE A 198 -4.80 17.25 -9.74
CA PHE A 198 -6.12 17.88 -9.81
C PHE A 198 -6.15 19.17 -10.65
N SER A 199 -4.99 19.76 -10.88
CA SER A 199 -4.84 20.91 -11.78
C SER A 199 -5.24 20.60 -13.24
N GLN A 200 -5.22 19.31 -13.63
CA GLN A 200 -5.64 18.74 -14.91
C GLN A 200 -6.99 17.99 -14.76
N GLY A 201 -8.04 18.69 -14.33
CA GLY A 201 -9.28 18.08 -13.83
C GLY A 201 -9.99 17.04 -14.73
N THR A 202 -9.79 17.03 -16.04
CA THR A 202 -10.28 15.95 -16.94
C THR A 202 -9.45 14.68 -16.86
N ALA A 203 -8.12 14.79 -16.84
CA ALA A 203 -7.22 13.64 -16.69
C ALA A 203 -7.42 12.96 -15.33
N MET A 204 -7.57 13.75 -14.26
CA MET A 204 -7.78 13.20 -12.93
C MET A 204 -9.12 12.45 -12.80
N ARG A 205 -10.19 12.94 -13.43
CA ARG A 205 -11.47 12.21 -13.46
C ARG A 205 -11.38 10.91 -14.25
N ALA A 206 -10.67 10.91 -15.38
CA ALA A 206 -10.44 9.70 -16.17
C ALA A 206 -9.63 8.67 -15.38
N ASP A 207 -8.55 9.09 -14.70
CA ASP A 207 -7.77 8.23 -13.81
C ASP A 207 -8.60 7.70 -12.63
N SER A 208 -9.41 8.56 -12.02
CA SER A 208 -10.27 8.14 -10.91
C SER A 208 -11.29 7.10 -11.38
N LEU A 209 -11.86 7.26 -12.58
CA LEU A 209 -12.75 6.28 -13.20
C LEU A 209 -12.02 4.95 -13.47
N THR A 210 -10.83 4.99 -14.08
CA THR A 210 -10.06 3.77 -14.38
C THR A 210 -9.69 3.03 -13.09
N ARG A 211 -9.33 3.75 -12.02
CA ARG A 211 -9.05 3.17 -10.70
C ARG A 211 -10.29 2.56 -10.06
N ILE A 212 -11.45 3.23 -10.11
CA ILE A 212 -12.71 2.69 -9.58
C ILE A 212 -13.08 1.39 -10.30
N VAL A 213 -13.07 1.41 -11.63
CA VAL A 213 -13.39 0.24 -12.46
C VAL A 213 -12.35 -0.87 -12.27
N GLY A 214 -11.06 -0.52 -12.25
CA GLY A 214 -9.96 -1.46 -12.05
C GLY A 214 -10.01 -2.14 -10.68
N GLN A 215 -10.26 -1.39 -9.61
CA GLN A 215 -10.47 -1.95 -8.26
C GLN A 215 -11.68 -2.88 -8.20
N TRP A 216 -12.76 -2.52 -8.89
CA TRP A 216 -13.95 -3.39 -8.98
C TRP A 216 -13.65 -4.69 -9.73
N LEU A 217 -13.02 -4.61 -10.92
CA LEU A 217 -12.59 -5.79 -11.69
C LEU A 217 -11.62 -6.67 -10.91
N TRP A 218 -10.62 -6.08 -10.26
CA TRP A 218 -9.66 -6.81 -9.44
C TRP A 218 -10.35 -7.56 -8.30
N ARG A 219 -11.26 -6.90 -7.57
CA ARG A 219 -12.03 -7.54 -6.50
C ARG A 219 -12.87 -8.70 -7.04
N ALA A 220 -13.61 -8.47 -8.13
CA ALA A 220 -14.43 -9.50 -8.76
C ALA A 220 -13.59 -10.72 -9.24
N ALA A 221 -12.36 -10.48 -9.68
CA ALA A 221 -11.48 -11.49 -10.25
C ALA A 221 -10.67 -12.31 -9.22
N TYR A 222 -10.22 -11.67 -8.13
CA TYR A 222 -9.24 -12.23 -7.21
C TYR A 222 -9.75 -12.47 -5.79
N VAL A 223 -10.73 -11.69 -5.31
CA VAL A 223 -11.21 -11.85 -3.94
C VAL A 223 -12.08 -13.11 -3.87
N ARG A 224 -11.64 -14.05 -3.04
CA ARG A 224 -12.44 -15.20 -2.64
C ARG A 224 -13.39 -14.79 -1.53
N ASP A 225 -14.59 -15.33 -1.55
CA ASP A 225 -15.64 -14.96 -0.61
C ASP A 225 -16.32 -16.20 0.01
N GLY A 226 -17.34 -15.99 0.83
CA GLY A 226 -18.04 -17.07 1.53
C GLY A 226 -18.71 -18.10 0.61
N TRP A 227 -18.99 -17.77 -0.67
CA TRP A 227 -19.52 -18.75 -1.62
C TRP A 227 -18.43 -19.68 -2.13
N ASP A 228 -17.20 -19.17 -2.30
CA ASP A 228 -16.05 -20.03 -2.60
C ASP A 228 -15.74 -20.97 -1.44
N ALA A 229 -15.82 -20.47 -0.20
CA ALA A 229 -15.64 -21.30 0.99
C ALA A 229 -16.74 -22.36 1.09
N TRP A 230 -18.01 -21.96 0.96
CA TRP A 230 -19.14 -22.88 0.96
C TRP A 230 -19.03 -23.96 -0.14
N LEU A 231 -18.60 -23.61 -1.35
CA LEU A 231 -18.38 -24.60 -2.42
C LEU A 231 -17.27 -25.60 -2.09
N ASP A 232 -16.20 -25.15 -1.42
CA ASP A 232 -15.11 -26.01 -1.00
C ASP A 232 -15.56 -26.94 0.14
N ASP A 233 -16.25 -26.41 1.15
CA ASP A 233 -16.80 -27.19 2.26
C ASP A 233 -17.76 -28.28 1.75
N GLN A 234 -18.67 -27.92 0.84
CA GLN A 234 -19.61 -28.89 0.24
C GLN A 234 -18.89 -29.96 -0.60
N LEU A 235 -17.77 -29.64 -1.26
CA LEU A 235 -16.99 -30.61 -2.01
C LEU A 235 -16.29 -31.62 -1.09
N GLU A 236 -15.77 -31.16 0.05
CA GLU A 236 -15.09 -32.01 1.04
C GLU A 236 -16.07 -32.93 1.77
N GLU A 237 -17.28 -32.45 2.06
CA GLU A 237 -18.31 -33.21 2.77
C GLU A 237 -19.12 -34.16 1.89
N SER A 238 -19.03 -34.05 0.56
CA SER A 238 -19.90 -34.79 -0.37
C SER A 238 -19.49 -36.26 -0.57
N PRO A 239 -20.29 -37.26 -0.15
CA PRO A 239 -20.01 -38.67 -0.42
C PRO A 239 -20.49 -39.15 -1.80
N HIS A 240 -21.25 -38.32 -2.53
CA HIS A 240 -21.93 -38.71 -3.77
C HIS A 240 -21.26 -38.15 -5.04
N ALA A 241 -20.80 -39.03 -5.93
CA ALA A 241 -20.06 -38.67 -7.14
C ALA A 241 -20.78 -37.69 -8.08
N LEU A 242 -22.11 -37.78 -8.24
CA LEU A 242 -22.87 -36.87 -9.10
C LEU A 242 -22.89 -35.43 -8.57
N ILE A 243 -22.98 -35.27 -7.25
CA ILE A 243 -22.95 -33.96 -6.60
C ILE A 243 -21.55 -33.35 -6.72
N SER A 244 -20.50 -34.16 -6.53
CA SER A 244 -19.12 -33.72 -6.73
C SER A 244 -18.87 -33.25 -8.17
N ILE A 245 -19.36 -33.99 -9.18
CA ILE A 245 -19.26 -33.58 -10.60
C ILE A 245 -19.94 -32.22 -10.84
N LEU A 246 -21.16 -32.03 -10.31
CA LEU A 246 -21.89 -30.76 -10.40
C LEU A 246 -21.06 -29.62 -9.77
N LEU A 247 -20.60 -29.79 -8.54
CA LEU A 247 -19.84 -28.78 -7.80
C LEU A 247 -18.49 -28.45 -8.47
N TYR A 248 -17.75 -29.45 -8.97
CA TYR A 248 -16.53 -29.22 -9.76
C TYR A 248 -16.81 -28.47 -11.05
N THR A 249 -17.94 -28.75 -11.71
CA THR A 249 -18.34 -28.04 -12.95
C THR A 249 -18.68 -26.58 -12.66
N VAL A 250 -19.39 -26.30 -11.56
CA VAL A 250 -19.64 -24.93 -11.09
C VAL A 250 -18.32 -24.21 -10.78
N LYS A 251 -17.43 -24.84 -10.01
CA LYS A 251 -16.13 -24.28 -9.64
C LYS A 251 -15.25 -23.97 -10.86
N PHE A 252 -15.23 -24.88 -11.85
CA PHE A 252 -14.51 -24.67 -13.11
C PHE A 252 -15.09 -23.51 -13.91
N SER A 253 -16.43 -23.38 -13.96
CA SER A 253 -17.09 -22.28 -14.66
C SER A 253 -16.83 -20.93 -13.98
N ILE A 254 -16.83 -20.89 -12.64
CA ILE A 254 -16.42 -19.72 -11.85
C ILE A 254 -14.96 -19.36 -12.14
N PHE A 255 -14.06 -20.34 -12.19
CA PHE A 255 -12.67 -20.12 -12.59
C PHE A 255 -12.56 -19.46 -13.98
N LEU A 256 -13.32 -19.94 -14.96
CA LEU A 256 -13.32 -19.38 -16.32
C LEU A 256 -13.84 -17.93 -16.35
N THR A 257 -14.93 -17.63 -15.64
CA THR A 257 -15.43 -16.25 -15.55
C THR A 257 -14.42 -15.31 -14.89
N ARG A 258 -13.71 -15.77 -13.85
CA ARG A 258 -12.60 -15.03 -13.24
C ARG A 258 -11.44 -14.82 -14.19
N LEU A 259 -11.11 -15.79 -15.05
CA LEU A 259 -10.08 -15.64 -16.07
C LEU A 259 -10.41 -14.49 -17.04
N VAL A 260 -11.67 -14.40 -17.47
CA VAL A 260 -12.14 -13.28 -18.30
C VAL A 260 -12.05 -11.95 -17.56
N LEU A 261 -12.48 -11.88 -16.30
CA LEU A 261 -12.36 -10.67 -15.48
C LEU A 261 -10.90 -10.24 -15.27
N LYS A 262 -9.98 -11.19 -15.08
CA LYS A 262 -8.53 -10.93 -15.02
C LYS A 262 -8.03 -10.33 -16.33
N ALA A 263 -8.45 -10.89 -17.48
CA ALA A 263 -8.08 -10.35 -18.78
C ALA A 263 -8.57 -8.90 -18.95
N LEU A 264 -9.83 -8.61 -18.62
CA LEU A 264 -10.38 -7.25 -18.65
C LEU A 264 -9.63 -6.30 -17.71
N PHE A 265 -9.28 -6.75 -16.51
CA PHE A 265 -8.47 -5.99 -15.57
C PHE A 265 -7.09 -5.63 -16.17
N TYR A 266 -6.37 -6.61 -16.72
CA TYR A 266 -5.05 -6.36 -17.31
C TYR A 266 -5.11 -5.47 -18.54
N VAL A 267 -6.15 -5.57 -19.38
CA VAL A 267 -6.38 -4.63 -20.49
C VAL A 267 -6.51 -3.19 -19.95
N GLY A 268 -7.30 -2.99 -18.90
CA GLY A 268 -7.45 -1.69 -18.24
C GLY A 268 -6.14 -1.15 -17.68
N VAL A 269 -5.38 -2.00 -16.97
CA VAL A 269 -4.05 -1.64 -16.45
C VAL A 269 -3.14 -1.21 -17.60
N LEU A 270 -2.95 -2.07 -18.61
CA LEU A 270 -2.05 -1.82 -19.73
C LEU A 270 -2.39 -0.52 -20.48
N ALA A 271 -3.69 -0.25 -20.72
CA ALA A 271 -4.15 0.98 -21.35
C ALA A 271 -3.80 2.23 -20.52
N SER A 272 -3.83 2.12 -19.18
CA SER A 272 -3.59 3.25 -18.26
C SER A 272 -2.12 3.55 -17.98
N LEU A 273 -1.20 2.59 -18.12
CA LEU A 273 0.20 2.71 -17.69
C LEU A 273 0.94 3.93 -18.26
N ALA A 274 0.74 4.23 -19.55
CA ALA A 274 1.39 5.38 -20.18
C ALA A 274 0.86 6.70 -19.60
N MET A 275 -0.45 6.76 -19.32
CA MET A 275 -1.09 7.94 -18.74
C MET A 275 -0.65 8.17 -17.30
N THR A 276 -0.69 7.14 -16.44
CA THR A 276 -0.30 7.28 -15.03
C THR A 276 1.15 7.76 -14.90
N ARG A 277 2.05 7.23 -15.73
CA ARG A 277 3.44 7.69 -15.78
C ARG A 277 3.58 9.14 -16.22
N GLN A 278 2.81 9.57 -17.21
CA GLN A 278 2.83 10.96 -17.66
C GLN A 278 2.22 11.90 -16.60
N MET A 279 1.17 11.48 -15.91
CA MET A 279 0.57 12.21 -14.79
C MET A 279 1.56 12.40 -13.65
N GLU A 280 2.36 11.38 -13.32
CA GLU A 280 3.40 11.52 -12.30
C GLU A 280 4.43 12.58 -12.69
N TYR A 281 4.91 12.56 -13.94
CA TYR A 281 5.88 13.56 -14.41
C TYR A 281 5.30 14.97 -14.45
N ASP A 282 4.00 15.09 -14.69
CA ASP A 282 3.31 16.37 -14.61
C ASP A 282 3.12 16.80 -13.16
N ALA A 283 2.84 15.90 -12.21
CA ALA A 283 2.81 16.22 -10.78
C ALA A 283 4.20 16.62 -10.24
N ASP A 284 5.26 15.92 -10.64
CA ASP A 284 6.65 16.29 -10.33
C ASP A 284 6.94 17.73 -10.77
N ARG A 285 6.46 18.14 -11.97
CA ARG A 285 6.61 19.51 -12.45
C ARG A 285 5.95 20.54 -11.55
N TYR A 286 4.82 20.21 -10.92
CA TYR A 286 4.22 21.11 -9.93
C TYR A 286 5.13 21.23 -8.71
N GLU A 287 5.59 20.09 -8.19
CA GLU A 287 6.43 20.02 -7.00
C GLU A 287 7.76 20.78 -7.17
N TYR A 288 8.60 20.41 -8.14
CA TYR A 288 9.92 21.04 -8.27
C TYR A 288 9.86 22.49 -8.77
N ARG A 289 8.77 22.94 -9.40
CA ARG A 289 8.57 24.38 -9.68
C ARG A 289 8.13 25.15 -8.44
N PHE A 290 7.43 24.48 -7.52
CA PHE A 290 6.98 25.08 -6.29
C PHE A 290 8.12 25.22 -5.29
N VAL A 291 8.85 24.14 -5.00
CA VAL A 291 9.91 24.12 -3.96
C VAL A 291 11.34 24.13 -4.50
N GLY A 292 11.52 23.92 -5.80
CA GLY A 292 12.84 23.84 -6.44
C GLY A 292 13.32 22.40 -6.66
N SER A 293 14.16 22.22 -7.67
CA SER A 293 14.67 20.89 -8.09
C SER A 293 15.55 20.21 -7.04
N GLU A 294 16.29 21.00 -6.25
CA GLU A 294 17.13 20.47 -5.17
C GLU A 294 16.28 19.98 -3.99
N VAL A 295 15.29 20.78 -3.58
CA VAL A 295 14.36 20.41 -2.50
C VAL A 295 13.53 19.20 -2.90
N PHE A 296 13.09 19.11 -4.17
CA PHE A 296 12.44 17.91 -4.70
C PHE A 296 13.28 16.64 -4.49
N ALA A 297 14.59 16.69 -4.80
CA ALA A 297 15.47 15.55 -4.57
C ALA A 297 15.54 15.18 -3.09
N GLN A 298 15.64 16.17 -2.19
CA GLN A 298 15.62 15.96 -0.74
C GLN A 298 14.29 15.37 -0.25
N ILE A 299 13.15 15.78 -0.83
CA ILE A 299 11.83 15.20 -0.53
C ILE A 299 11.81 13.72 -0.90
N CYS A 300 12.27 13.35 -2.11
CA CYS A 300 12.32 11.94 -2.54
C CYS A 300 13.17 11.10 -1.57
N GLU A 301 14.35 11.60 -1.16
CA GLU A 301 15.19 10.90 -0.19
C GLU A 301 14.53 10.77 1.18
N ARG A 302 13.80 11.80 1.61
CA ARG A 302 13.10 11.82 2.90
C ARG A 302 11.90 10.88 2.91
N LEU A 303 11.13 10.82 1.83
CA LEU A 303 10.04 9.87 1.63
C LEU A 303 10.55 8.43 1.72
N GLU A 304 11.64 8.10 1.03
CA GLU A 304 12.22 6.76 1.10
C GLU A 304 12.73 6.42 2.51
N ALA A 305 13.31 7.39 3.21
CA ALA A 305 13.74 7.20 4.60
C ALA A 305 12.56 6.91 5.53
N LEU A 306 11.46 7.65 5.39
CA LEU A 306 10.24 7.43 6.18
C LEU A 306 9.56 6.09 5.81
N ALA A 307 9.51 5.75 4.53
CA ALA A 307 9.01 4.47 4.03
C ALA A 307 9.82 3.28 4.56
N ALA A 308 11.16 3.40 4.66
CA ALA A 308 12.03 2.40 5.27
C ALA A 308 11.90 2.37 6.81
N GLY A 309 11.60 3.51 7.44
CA GLY A 309 11.35 3.62 8.87
C GLY A 309 10.05 2.93 9.31
N PHE A 310 9.04 2.90 8.45
CA PHE A 310 7.74 2.29 8.74
C PHE A 310 7.81 0.81 9.16
N PRO A 311 8.35 -0.12 8.34
CA PRO A 311 8.46 -1.53 8.74
C PRO A 311 9.37 -1.76 9.93
N ARG A 312 10.32 -0.84 10.21
CA ARG A 312 11.13 -0.89 11.43
C ARG A 312 10.30 -0.57 12.67
N ALA A 313 9.51 0.50 12.62
CA ALA A 313 8.60 0.86 13.69
C ALA A 313 7.57 -0.24 13.94
N GLU A 314 7.03 -0.86 12.89
CA GLU A 314 6.13 -2.01 13.01
C GLU A 314 6.78 -3.20 13.70
N ARG A 315 8.04 -3.50 13.39
CA ARG A 315 8.77 -4.59 14.06
C ARG A 315 8.92 -4.31 15.55
N VAL A 316 9.22 -3.07 15.93
CA VAL A 316 9.30 -2.67 17.34
C VAL A 316 7.95 -2.82 18.03
N ALA A 317 6.87 -2.36 17.40
CA ALA A 317 5.52 -2.54 17.95
C ALA A 317 5.15 -4.02 18.10
N LEU A 318 5.54 -4.88 17.15
CA LEU A 318 5.33 -6.32 17.22
C LEU A 318 6.14 -6.97 18.35
N GLU A 319 7.38 -6.53 18.58
CA GLU A 319 8.21 -6.99 19.69
C GLU A 319 7.59 -6.59 21.03
N MET A 320 7.12 -5.35 21.18
CA MET A 320 6.39 -4.89 22.36
C MET A 320 5.10 -5.69 22.59
N TRP A 321 4.39 -6.04 21.51
CA TRP A 321 3.18 -6.85 21.63
C TRP A 321 3.49 -8.25 22.18
N LYS A 322 4.61 -8.85 21.74
CA LYS A 322 5.09 -10.13 22.27
C LYS A 322 5.55 -10.01 23.72
N ASP A 323 6.14 -8.87 24.10
CA ASP A 323 6.63 -8.56 25.44
C ASP A 323 5.52 -7.98 26.34
N GLY A 324 4.41 -8.72 26.45
CA GLY A 324 3.32 -8.38 27.37
C GLY A 324 2.21 -7.51 26.79
N ARG A 325 1.90 -7.66 25.49
CA ARG A 325 0.78 -6.98 24.79
C ARG A 325 0.88 -5.46 24.84
N GLN A 326 2.10 -4.94 24.81
CA GLN A 326 2.36 -3.51 24.78
C GLN A 326 2.39 -3.00 23.34
N VAL A 327 1.97 -1.76 23.13
CA VAL A 327 2.07 -1.05 21.84
C VAL A 327 2.51 0.39 22.07
N PRO A 328 3.24 1.03 21.13
CA PRO A 328 3.56 2.45 21.24
C PRO A 328 2.29 3.29 21.11
N ASP A 329 2.22 4.42 21.83
CA ASP A 329 1.13 5.39 21.73
C ASP A 329 1.27 6.37 20.55
N ASP A 330 2.47 6.50 19.99
CA ASP A 330 2.77 7.37 18.86
C ASP A 330 3.67 6.63 17.85
N MET A 331 3.02 5.95 16.90
CA MET A 331 3.69 5.29 15.78
C MET A 331 4.37 6.29 14.84
N PRO A 332 3.77 7.42 14.44
CA PRO A 332 4.43 8.42 13.58
C PRO A 332 5.78 8.91 14.12
N ALA A 333 5.89 9.19 15.41
CA ALA A 333 7.15 9.58 16.03
C ALA A 333 8.18 8.45 15.98
N LEU A 334 7.76 7.20 16.20
CA LEU A 334 8.63 6.03 16.10
C LEU A 334 9.15 5.81 14.66
N ILE A 335 8.30 6.07 13.66
CA ILE A 335 8.65 6.01 12.23
C ILE A 335 9.67 7.11 11.89
N ALA A 336 9.43 8.34 12.36
CA ALA A 336 10.33 9.46 12.14
C ALA A 336 11.71 9.24 12.78
N ASP A 337 11.76 8.70 14.00
CA ASP A 337 13.01 8.30 14.67
C ASP A 337 13.73 7.17 13.90
N ALA A 338 13.00 6.14 13.47
CA ALA A 338 13.59 5.06 12.67
C ALA A 338 14.19 5.55 11.34
N ALA A 339 13.56 6.54 10.71
CA ALA A 339 14.05 7.18 9.49
C ALA A 339 15.33 8.00 9.73
N LEU A 340 15.48 8.64 10.90
CA LEU A 340 16.70 9.37 11.28
C LEU A 340 17.87 8.42 11.56
N ARG A 341 17.60 7.18 11.96
CA ARG A 341 18.61 6.16 12.29
C ARG A 341 19.11 5.34 11.10
N ILE A 342 18.71 5.68 9.87
CA ILE A 342 19.24 5.03 8.67
C ILE A 342 20.73 5.31 8.58
N THR A 343 21.55 4.24 8.56
CA THR A 343 23.00 4.36 8.57
C THR A 343 23.52 4.91 7.23
N PRO A 344 24.75 5.47 7.18
CA PRO A 344 25.35 5.89 5.91
C PRO A 344 25.45 4.75 4.88
N GLU A 345 25.72 3.53 5.32
CA GLU A 345 25.75 2.33 4.47
C GLU A 345 24.38 2.00 3.90
N GLU A 346 23.33 2.02 4.73
CA GLU A 346 21.95 1.81 4.29
C GLU A 346 21.52 2.89 3.29
N ARG A 347 21.84 4.15 3.58
CA ARG A 347 21.58 5.28 2.67
C ARG A 347 22.29 5.09 1.33
N SER A 348 23.54 4.62 1.34
CA SER A 348 24.28 4.31 0.12
C SER A 348 23.64 3.17 -0.69
N THR A 349 23.11 2.16 0.00
CA THR A 349 22.42 1.03 -0.60
C THR A 349 21.11 1.47 -1.24
N MET A 350 20.33 2.32 -0.55
CA MET A 350 19.12 2.95 -1.09
C MET A 350 19.44 3.81 -2.32
N ALA A 351 20.50 4.63 -2.25
CA ALA A 351 20.94 5.45 -3.38
C ALA A 351 21.38 4.59 -4.59
N ARG A 352 22.05 3.46 -4.34
CA ARG A 352 22.40 2.49 -5.40
C ARG A 352 21.14 1.88 -6.00
N ALA A 353 20.19 1.44 -5.17
CA ALA A 353 18.92 0.88 -5.61
C ALA A 353 18.15 1.87 -6.51
N ARG A 354 18.04 3.15 -6.11
CA ARG A 354 17.48 4.23 -6.93
C ARG A 354 18.14 4.32 -8.31
N ARG A 355 19.47 4.31 -8.37
CA ARG A 355 20.23 4.43 -9.63
C ARG A 355 20.04 3.24 -10.55
N THR A 356 19.96 2.03 -9.99
CA THR A 356 19.83 0.78 -10.75
C THR A 356 18.39 0.39 -11.05
N GLU A 357 17.42 1.18 -10.60
CA GLU A 357 16.00 0.90 -10.75
C GLU A 357 15.63 0.71 -12.23
N ARG A 358 15.12 -0.47 -12.54
CA ARG A 358 14.70 -0.84 -13.90
C ARG A 358 13.26 -0.43 -14.13
N HIS A 359 12.96 -0.05 -15.36
CA HIS A 359 11.58 0.10 -15.80
C HIS A 359 10.90 -1.28 -15.84
N GLY A 360 10.10 -1.59 -14.84
CA GLY A 360 9.17 -2.72 -14.90
C GLY A 360 8.01 -2.42 -15.85
N PHE A 361 7.60 -3.41 -16.65
CA PHE A 361 6.52 -3.25 -17.63
C PHE A 361 5.18 -2.86 -17.00
N PHE A 362 4.92 -3.30 -15.76
CA PHE A 362 3.66 -3.07 -15.03
C PHE A 362 3.77 -2.02 -13.90
N LEU A 363 4.87 -1.27 -13.84
CA LEU A 363 5.00 -0.18 -12.85
C LEU A 363 4.09 1.00 -13.24
N THR A 364 3.20 1.37 -12.33
CA THR A 364 2.26 2.50 -12.49
C THR A 364 2.94 3.85 -12.36
N HIS A 365 4.07 3.90 -11.65
CA HIS A 365 4.91 5.09 -11.50
C HIS A 365 6.21 4.93 -12.30
N PRO A 366 6.75 6.04 -12.87
CA PRO A 366 8.06 6.03 -13.46
C PRO A 366 9.14 5.81 -12.39
N PRO A 367 10.29 5.20 -12.73
CA PRO A 367 11.36 4.96 -11.79
C PRO A 367 11.90 6.29 -11.26
N MET A 368 12.27 6.31 -9.99
CA MET A 368 12.72 7.47 -9.26
C MET A 368 13.92 8.14 -9.95
N ARG A 369 14.85 7.35 -10.52
CA ARG A 369 15.99 7.90 -11.29
C ARG A 369 15.55 8.81 -12.44
N ALA A 370 14.47 8.47 -13.13
CA ALA A 370 13.99 9.24 -14.28
C ALA A 370 13.30 10.54 -13.82
N ARG A 371 12.59 10.50 -12.69
CA ARG A 371 11.98 11.67 -12.05
C ARG A 371 13.04 12.66 -11.59
N LEU A 372 14.04 12.19 -10.83
CA LEU A 372 15.18 12.98 -10.37
C LEU A 372 15.99 13.57 -11.54
N ALA A 373 16.25 12.81 -12.60
CA ALA A 373 16.97 13.31 -13.78
C ALA A 373 16.19 14.44 -14.49
N ARG A 374 14.86 14.37 -14.55
CA ARG A 374 14.02 15.43 -15.11
C ARG A 374 14.04 16.68 -14.26
N ALA A 375 13.91 16.55 -12.93
CA ALA A 375 14.00 17.68 -12.02
C ALA A 375 15.38 18.35 -12.09
N ALA A 376 16.47 17.57 -12.08
CA ALA A 376 17.83 18.07 -12.22
C ALA A 376 18.04 18.82 -13.55
N LYS A 377 17.50 18.30 -14.65
CA LYS A 377 17.55 18.98 -15.96
C LYS A 377 16.75 20.28 -15.99
N ALA A 378 15.63 20.34 -15.27
CA ALA A 378 14.79 21.53 -15.19
C ALA A 378 15.47 22.66 -14.40
N ALA A 379 16.28 22.31 -13.38
CA ALA A 379 17.04 23.25 -12.55
C ALA A 379 16.18 24.43 -12.04
N GLU A 380 14.96 24.14 -11.61
CA GLU A 380 14.01 25.16 -11.17
C GLU A 380 14.41 25.64 -9.77
N PRO A 381 14.44 26.96 -9.51
CA PRO A 381 14.85 27.51 -8.22
C PRO A 381 13.78 27.35 -7.13
N GLY A 382 12.52 27.10 -7.50
CA GLY A 382 11.38 27.10 -6.57
C GLY A 382 10.91 28.49 -6.18
N ILE A 383 9.62 28.64 -5.91
CA ILE A 383 9.00 29.90 -5.46
C ILE A 383 8.73 29.92 -3.95
N TYR A 384 8.70 28.76 -3.29
CA TYR A 384 8.44 28.63 -1.86
C TYR A 384 9.57 27.90 -1.15
N HIS A 385 10.15 28.57 -0.15
CA HIS A 385 11.28 28.08 0.63
C HIS A 385 10.98 28.25 2.11
N ASN A 386 10.80 27.14 2.83
CA ASN A 386 10.63 27.16 4.28
C ASN A 386 11.23 25.90 4.91
N THR A 387 12.10 26.10 5.89
CA THR A 387 12.85 25.04 6.58
C THR A 387 12.33 24.76 7.98
N GLU A 388 11.31 25.48 8.46
CA GLU A 388 10.66 25.19 9.73
C GLU A 388 10.04 23.79 9.73
N PRO A 389 10.03 23.07 10.87
CA PRO A 389 9.40 21.75 10.95
C PRO A 389 7.92 21.82 10.58
N ALA A 390 7.43 20.91 9.73
CA ALA A 390 6.03 20.92 9.31
C ALA A 390 5.06 20.68 10.49
N ALA A 391 5.51 20.06 11.57
CA ALA A 391 4.74 19.88 12.80
C ALA A 391 4.25 21.21 13.42
N THR A 392 4.89 22.35 13.13
CA THR A 392 4.44 23.68 13.60
C THR A 392 3.15 24.17 12.91
N LEU A 393 2.77 23.53 11.79
CA LEU A 393 1.52 23.77 11.08
C LEU A 393 0.32 23.17 11.82
N CYS A 394 0.54 22.23 12.73
CA CYS A 394 -0.50 21.69 13.59
C CYS A 394 -0.58 22.48 14.90
N THR A 395 -1.77 22.58 15.47
CA THR A 395 -2.01 23.09 16.82
C THR A 395 -1.36 22.15 17.85
N ASP A 396 -1.61 20.84 17.73
CA ASP A 396 -0.95 19.80 18.50
C ASP A 396 -0.82 18.51 17.68
N ALA A 397 0.30 18.36 16.98
CA ALA A 397 0.59 17.17 16.17
C ALA A 397 0.57 15.87 17.00
N SER A 398 0.83 15.92 18.32
CA SER A 398 0.89 14.72 19.16
C SER A 398 -0.49 14.08 19.35
N ILE A 399 -1.55 14.90 19.40
CA ILE A 399 -2.94 14.39 19.50
C ILE A 399 -3.31 13.65 18.22
N ALA A 400 -3.02 14.25 17.06
CA ALA A 400 -3.26 13.61 15.77
C ALA A 400 -2.46 12.31 15.62
N CYS A 401 -1.18 12.30 16.03
CA CYS A 401 -0.34 11.10 16.04
C CYS A 401 -0.91 9.96 16.90
N ARG A 402 -1.36 10.27 18.13
CA ARG A 402 -2.01 9.27 19.00
C ARG A 402 -3.31 8.74 18.42
N ARG A 403 -4.13 9.62 17.82
CA ARG A 403 -5.37 9.23 17.14
C ARG A 403 -5.09 8.24 16.00
N VAL A 404 -4.17 8.56 15.08
CA VAL A 404 -3.86 7.66 13.94
C VAL A 404 -3.22 6.36 14.41
N THR A 405 -2.43 6.41 15.49
CA THR A 405 -1.84 5.21 16.10
C THR A 405 -2.93 4.28 16.65
N TYR A 406 -3.92 4.84 17.34
CA TYR A 406 -5.08 4.06 17.80
C TYR A 406 -5.85 3.46 16.62
N GLY A 407 -6.12 4.23 15.55
CA GLY A 407 -6.78 3.75 14.34
C GLY A 407 -6.05 2.56 13.70
N LEU A 408 -4.73 2.67 13.55
CA LEU A 408 -3.86 1.61 13.04
C LEU A 408 -3.99 0.31 13.86
N PHE A 409 -3.89 0.39 15.19
CA PHE A 409 -3.99 -0.79 16.03
C PHE A 409 -5.40 -1.33 16.14
N LYS A 410 -6.44 -0.47 16.05
CA LYS A 410 -7.83 -0.92 15.99
C LYS A 410 -8.08 -1.79 14.77
N GLU A 411 -7.60 -1.38 13.60
CA GLU A 411 -7.72 -2.19 12.38
C GLU A 411 -6.97 -3.51 12.49
N ARG A 412 -5.74 -3.49 13.03
CA ARG A 412 -4.87 -4.67 13.09
C ARG A 412 -5.21 -5.68 14.17
N LEU A 413 -5.51 -5.19 15.37
CA LEU A 413 -5.79 -6.05 16.54
C LEU A 413 -7.28 -6.39 16.65
N GLY A 414 -8.17 -5.60 16.04
CA GLY A 414 -9.62 -5.82 16.10
C GLY A 414 -10.08 -5.97 17.55
N GLY A 415 -10.66 -7.13 17.88
CA GLY A 415 -11.13 -7.45 19.23
C GLY A 415 -10.04 -7.46 20.31
N TYR A 416 -8.78 -7.73 19.94
CA TYR A 416 -7.65 -7.80 20.87
C TYR A 416 -7.14 -6.42 21.31
N LEU A 417 -7.64 -5.33 20.74
CA LEU A 417 -7.24 -3.97 21.12
C LEU A 417 -7.49 -3.68 22.61
N ARG A 418 -8.54 -4.27 23.21
CA ARG A 418 -8.87 -4.10 24.63
C ARG A 418 -7.81 -4.67 25.58
N GLU A 419 -6.99 -5.57 25.07
CA GLU A 419 -5.90 -6.23 25.82
C GLU A 419 -4.56 -5.50 25.62
N ALA A 420 -4.53 -4.47 24.77
CA ALA A 420 -3.34 -3.71 24.45
C ALA A 420 -3.05 -2.64 25.51
N THR A 421 -1.80 -2.57 25.97
CA THR A 421 -1.32 -1.47 26.83
C THR A 421 -0.52 -0.48 25.99
N PHE A 422 -1.02 0.75 25.86
CA PHE A 422 -0.32 1.82 25.16
C PHE A 422 0.81 2.39 26.03
N VAL A 423 2.03 2.36 25.51
CA VAL A 423 3.25 2.81 26.17
C VAL A 423 3.73 4.11 25.52
N PRO A 424 4.03 5.16 26.32
CA PRO A 424 4.58 6.41 25.79
C PRO A 424 5.82 6.18 24.92
N VAL A 425 5.79 6.67 23.68
CA VAL A 425 6.87 6.49 22.70
C VAL A 425 8.21 6.97 23.24
N ALA A 426 8.23 8.02 24.07
CA ALA A 426 9.43 8.52 24.71
C ALA A 426 10.16 7.44 25.54
N LYS A 427 9.41 6.55 26.21
CA LYS A 427 9.96 5.40 26.96
C LYS A 427 10.48 4.30 26.04
N VAL A 428 9.92 4.17 24.84
CA VAL A 428 10.38 3.22 23.81
C VAL A 428 11.68 3.71 23.17
N LEU A 429 11.80 5.02 22.95
CA LEU A 429 12.96 5.65 22.32
C LEU A 429 14.17 5.78 23.27
N ALA A 430 13.95 6.04 24.56
CA ALA A 430 15.02 6.29 25.54
C ALA A 430 16.04 5.13 25.69
N PRO A 431 15.63 3.86 25.85
CA PRO A 431 16.57 2.71 25.89
C PRO A 431 17.37 2.59 24.59
N ARG A 432 16.76 2.89 23.44
CA ARG A 432 17.37 2.78 22.11
C ARG A 432 18.41 3.88 21.87
N SER A 433 18.23 5.09 22.43
CA SER A 433 19.28 6.10 22.43
C SER A 433 20.50 5.70 23.27
N ALA A 434 20.28 5.07 24.43
CA ALA A 434 21.35 4.60 25.30
C ALA A 434 22.12 3.42 24.68
N ASP A 435 21.42 2.47 24.06
CA ASP A 435 22.06 1.33 23.40
C ASP A 435 22.86 1.73 22.16
N HIS A 436 22.40 2.73 21.40
CA HIS A 436 23.17 3.24 20.26
C HIS A 436 24.40 4.05 20.70
N ALA A 437 24.26 4.86 21.76
CA ALA A 437 25.39 5.56 22.37
C ALA A 437 26.42 4.56 22.93
N ARG A 438 25.95 3.48 23.58
CA ARG A 438 26.80 2.36 24.02
C ARG A 438 27.47 1.64 22.86
N LYS A 439 26.74 1.36 21.77
CA LYS A 439 27.29 0.70 20.57
C LYS A 439 28.35 1.57 19.90
N SER A 440 28.09 2.87 19.73
CA SER A 440 29.08 3.81 19.18
C SER A 440 30.29 4.01 20.11
N LEU A 441 30.09 3.99 21.43
CA LEU A 441 31.20 3.99 22.38
C LEU A 441 32.00 2.70 22.27
N ALA A 442 31.33 1.55 22.24
CA ALA A 442 31.94 0.24 22.12
C ALA A 442 32.76 0.13 20.83
N GLU A 443 32.24 0.56 19.68
CA GLU A 443 33.01 0.62 18.43
C GLU A 443 34.21 1.56 18.54
N LYS A 444 34.04 2.75 19.15
CA LYS A 444 35.13 3.71 19.35
C LYS A 444 36.23 3.20 20.30
N TYR A 445 35.88 2.41 21.31
CA TYR A 445 36.82 1.89 22.32
C TYR A 445 37.39 0.51 21.96
N LEU A 446 36.63 -0.35 21.27
CA LEU A 446 37.02 -1.73 20.95
C LEU A 446 37.56 -1.87 19.53
N GLY A 447 37.28 -0.93 18.63
CA GLY A 447 37.76 -0.94 17.25
C GLY A 447 37.08 -1.96 16.33
N PHE A 448 36.00 -2.61 16.79
CA PHE A 448 35.16 -3.50 15.98
C PHE A 448 33.69 -3.41 16.41
N GLU A 449 32.79 -3.83 15.51
CA GLU A 449 31.35 -3.85 15.76
C GLU A 449 31.01 -4.94 16.81
N PRO A 450 30.40 -4.61 17.96
CA PRO A 450 30.13 -5.61 18.98
C PRO A 450 29.12 -6.65 18.46
N PRO A 451 29.33 -7.96 18.73
CA PRO A 451 28.47 -9.02 18.21
C PRO A 451 27.03 -8.86 18.69
N THR A 452 26.06 -9.16 17.83
CA THR A 452 24.60 -9.02 18.07
C THR A 452 24.04 -10.01 19.09
N TRP A 453 24.85 -10.92 19.62
CA TRP A 453 24.43 -11.88 20.62
C TRP A 453 24.59 -11.25 22.00
N ARG A 454 23.54 -11.29 22.82
CA ARG A 454 23.65 -10.87 24.23
C ARG A 454 24.78 -11.70 24.89
N PRO A 455 25.69 -11.08 25.66
CA PRO A 455 26.65 -11.88 26.42
C PRO A 455 25.86 -12.87 27.26
N VAL A 456 26.25 -14.15 27.20
CA VAL A 456 25.75 -15.16 28.13
C VAL A 456 26.19 -14.67 29.51
N TRP A 457 25.24 -14.17 30.29
CA TRP A 457 25.47 -13.85 31.68
C TRP A 457 25.71 -15.19 32.39
N LEU A 458 26.98 -15.55 32.55
CA LEU A 458 27.36 -16.65 33.43
C LEU A 458 26.82 -16.27 34.81
N SER A 459 25.98 -17.14 35.38
CA SER A 459 25.44 -16.97 36.72
C SER A 459 26.59 -16.74 37.70
N MET A 460 26.67 -15.53 38.28
CA MET A 460 27.68 -15.16 39.27
C MET A 460 27.45 -15.83 40.63
N THR A 461 26.50 -16.77 40.74
CA THR A 461 26.14 -17.44 41.99
C THR A 461 27.19 -18.42 42.50
N HIS A 462 28.19 -18.78 41.69
CA HIS A 462 29.29 -19.66 42.10
C HIS A 462 30.65 -19.09 41.70
N LEU A 463 31.06 -18.00 42.33
CA LEU A 463 32.48 -17.64 42.43
C LEU A 463 33.09 -18.46 43.57
N PRO A 464 34.04 -19.37 43.30
CA PRO A 464 34.76 -20.05 44.37
C PRO A 464 35.50 -18.99 45.21
N LYS A 465 35.47 -19.11 46.54
CA LYS A 465 36.06 -18.11 47.44
C LYS A 465 37.60 -18.16 47.49
N ASP A 466 38.19 -19.24 46.99
CA ASP A 466 39.61 -19.57 47.19
C ASP A 466 40.36 -19.64 45.85
N VAL A 467 40.17 -18.62 45.03
CA VAL A 467 40.69 -18.60 43.66
C VAL A 467 42.05 -17.92 43.64
N GLU A 468 43.11 -18.71 43.43
CA GLU A 468 44.45 -18.17 43.24
C GLU A 468 44.50 -17.31 41.96
N LEU A 469 44.71 -16.00 42.15
CA LEU A 469 44.52 -14.99 41.10
C LEU A 469 45.40 -15.25 39.88
N ARG A 470 46.67 -15.64 40.09
CA ARG A 470 47.63 -15.94 39.03
C ARG A 470 47.21 -17.15 38.19
N ALA A 471 46.82 -18.25 38.84
CA ALA A 471 46.38 -19.46 38.16
C ALA A 471 45.12 -19.21 37.31
N THR A 472 44.25 -18.32 37.77
CA THR A 472 42.99 -17.98 37.10
C THR A 472 43.21 -17.07 35.90
N VAL A 473 44.10 -16.09 36.02
CA VAL A 473 44.53 -15.26 34.90
C VAL A 473 45.16 -16.12 33.81
N GLU A 474 46.02 -17.08 34.17
CA GLU A 474 46.61 -18.00 33.18
C GLU A 474 45.56 -18.94 32.54
N ARG A 475 44.59 -19.45 33.31
CA ARG A 475 43.45 -20.20 32.74
C ARG A 475 42.64 -19.35 31.76
N LEU A 476 42.36 -18.09 32.09
CA LEU A 476 41.61 -17.18 31.22
C LEU A 476 42.39 -16.82 29.96
N LYS A 477 43.70 -16.59 30.05
CA LYS A 477 44.56 -16.39 28.87
C LYS A 477 44.57 -17.60 27.96
N LYS A 478 44.66 -18.81 28.54
CA LYS A 478 44.63 -20.07 27.79
C LYS A 478 43.26 -20.29 27.11
N ALA A 479 42.16 -20.02 27.81
CA ALA A 479 40.81 -20.08 27.24
C ALA A 479 40.62 -19.06 26.12
N LEU A 480 41.09 -17.82 26.30
CA LEU A 480 41.04 -16.77 25.29
C LEU A 480 41.86 -17.15 24.04
N ALA A 481 43.04 -17.75 24.22
CA ALA A 481 43.86 -18.26 23.12
C ALA A 481 43.12 -19.36 22.34
N ALA A 482 42.50 -20.33 23.04
CA ALA A 482 41.72 -21.39 22.41
C ALA A 482 40.50 -20.84 21.63
N VAL A 483 39.80 -19.83 22.16
CA VAL A 483 38.69 -19.18 21.45
C VAL A 483 39.19 -18.43 20.21
N ARG A 484 40.35 -17.76 20.30
CA ARG A 484 40.96 -17.06 19.15
C ARG A 484 41.41 -18.02 18.06
N GLU A 485 41.96 -19.19 18.41
CA GLU A 485 42.30 -20.24 17.45
C GLU A 485 41.06 -20.87 16.82
N ALA A 486 39.98 -21.05 17.57
CA ALA A 486 38.72 -21.62 17.08
C ALA A 486 37.88 -20.63 16.25
N GLY A 487 38.13 -19.32 16.35
CA GLY A 487 37.38 -18.26 15.68
C GLY A 487 37.37 -18.38 14.14
N PRO A 488 38.54 -18.39 13.47
CA PRO A 488 38.61 -18.48 12.01
C PRO A 488 37.90 -19.70 11.40
N PRO A 489 38.09 -20.95 11.90
CA PRO A 489 37.37 -22.10 11.37
C PRO A 489 35.85 -22.04 11.63
N ALA A 490 35.41 -21.51 12.78
CA ALA A 490 33.98 -21.33 13.06
C ALA A 490 33.33 -20.28 12.14
N HIS A 491 34.03 -19.19 11.83
CA HIS A 491 33.56 -18.17 10.89
C HIS A 491 33.43 -18.73 9.47
N LYS A 492 34.40 -19.55 9.05
CA LYS A 492 34.35 -20.24 7.76
C LYS A 492 33.17 -21.23 7.68
N ALA A 493 32.93 -22.00 8.74
CA ALA A 493 31.80 -22.92 8.81
C ALA A 493 30.44 -22.19 8.76
N ALA A 494 30.30 -21.07 9.47
CA ALA A 494 29.09 -20.24 9.43
C ALA A 494 28.86 -19.56 8.08
N GLY A 495 29.92 -19.23 7.34
CA GLY A 495 29.84 -18.75 5.96
C GLY A 495 29.28 -19.83 5.02
N VAL A 496 29.83 -21.04 5.10
CA VAL A 496 29.35 -22.20 4.30
C VAL A 496 27.89 -22.53 4.61
N TYR A 497 27.47 -22.43 5.88
CA TYR A 497 26.08 -22.66 6.27
C TYR A 497 25.13 -21.61 5.67
N ARG A 498 25.51 -20.32 5.72
CA ARG A 498 24.73 -19.23 5.10
C ARG A 498 24.62 -19.37 3.58
N GLU A 499 25.72 -19.71 2.90
CA GLU A 499 25.68 -20.00 1.45
C GLU A 499 24.78 -21.19 1.12
N ALA A 500 24.73 -22.21 1.98
CA ALA A 500 23.84 -23.37 1.80
C ALA A 500 22.37 -23.02 2.06
N GLU A 501 22.08 -22.12 3.00
CA GLU A 501 20.74 -21.61 3.30
C GLU A 501 20.21 -20.72 2.16
N GLU A 502 21.06 -19.85 1.61
CA GLU A 502 20.73 -19.00 0.45
C GLU A 502 20.47 -19.80 -0.84
N ARG A 503 21.03 -21.02 -0.98
CA ARG A 503 20.72 -21.93 -2.11
C ARG A 503 19.42 -22.71 -1.93
N ARG A 504 18.83 -22.70 -0.73
CA ARG A 504 17.59 -23.41 -0.39
C ARG A 504 16.35 -22.51 -0.45
N LEU A 505 16.53 -21.19 -0.44
CA LEU A 505 15.52 -20.17 -0.73
C LEU A 505 15.51 -19.86 -2.23
#